data_AF-A0A535Y550-F1
#
_entry.id   AF-A0A535Y550-F1
#
_cell.length_a   1.000
_cell.length_b   1.000
_cell.length_c   1.000
_cell.angle_alpha   90.00
_cell.angle_beta   90.00
_cell.angle_gamma   90.00
#
_symmetry.space_group_name_H-M   'P 1'
#
loop_
_entity.id
_entity.type
_entity.pdbx_description
1 polymer ?
#
loop_
_entity_poly.entity_id
_entity_poly.type
_entity_poly.pdbx_seq_one_letter_code
_entity_poly.pdbx_strand_id
1 'polypeptide(L)'
;MRSRRTRTAADATTKGVVSTVGSQALKVRGNQILNADGQPVVLRGFGLGGWMNMENFITGYPANEQAQRDAIRGVIGDELYLLFFDRFLEYFFTDADAAFVRSLGLNLVRLPINYRHFEDDMRPFELKEEGFKHLDRAIDECARHGVYAILDLHAFAGYQNQHWHS
;
A
#
# COMPACT_ATOMS: atom_id res chain seq x y z
N MET A 1 -67.68 17.03 -8.02
CA MET A 1 -66.50 17.77 -7.55
C MET A 1 -65.64 16.80 -6.73
N ARG A 2 -64.40 16.55 -7.20
CA ARG A 2 -63.29 15.78 -6.59
C ARG A 2 -63.47 14.27 -6.32
N SER A 3 -62.97 13.51 -7.28
CA SER A 3 -62.53 12.11 -7.19
C SER A 3 -61.14 12.00 -6.54
N ARG A 4 -60.96 10.89 -5.79
CA ARG A 4 -59.75 10.23 -5.25
C ARG A 4 -58.37 10.86 -5.50
N ARG A 5 -57.52 10.83 -4.45
CA ARG A 5 -56.32 9.96 -4.38
C ARG A 5 -55.61 10.10 -3.03
N THR A 6 -55.57 8.98 -2.31
CA THR A 6 -54.68 8.68 -1.19
C THR A 6 -53.22 8.77 -1.65
N ARG A 7 -52.39 9.53 -0.92
CA ARG A 7 -50.92 9.52 -1.07
C ARG A 7 -50.37 8.34 -0.30
N THR A 8 -49.87 7.33 -1.00
CA THR A 8 -48.90 6.38 -0.48
C THR A 8 -47.51 6.85 -0.90
N ALA A 9 -46.68 7.21 0.08
CA ALA A 9 -45.27 7.49 -0.14
C ALA A 9 -44.56 6.16 -0.44
N ALA A 10 -44.01 6.03 -1.64
CA ALA A 10 -43.08 4.97 -1.97
C ALA A 10 -41.68 5.42 -1.53
N ASP A 11 -41.16 4.75 -0.52
CA ASP A 11 -39.79 4.89 -0.05
C ASP A 11 -38.86 4.23 -1.09
N ALA A 12 -38.29 5.05 -1.98
CA ALA A 12 -37.31 4.62 -2.96
C ALA A 12 -35.93 4.66 -2.31
N THR A 13 -35.62 3.64 -1.52
CA THR A 13 -34.23 3.36 -1.13
C THR A 13 -33.49 2.80 -2.34
N THR A 14 -32.86 3.69 -3.11
CA THR A 14 -31.77 3.33 -4.03
C THR A 14 -30.65 2.70 -3.21
N LYS A 15 -30.69 1.37 -3.09
CA LYS A 15 -29.51 0.58 -2.73
C LYS A 15 -28.49 0.85 -3.83
N GLY A 16 -27.51 1.71 -3.52
CA GLY A 16 -26.32 1.86 -4.33
C GLY A 16 -25.76 0.48 -4.61
N VAL A 17 -25.55 0.19 -5.89
CA VAL A 17 -24.80 -0.98 -6.31
C VAL A 17 -23.40 -0.80 -5.75
N VAL A 18 -23.12 -1.43 -4.61
CA VAL A 18 -21.75 -1.68 -4.19
C VAL A 18 -21.21 -2.62 -5.25
N SER A 19 -20.47 -2.08 -6.22
CA SER A 19 -19.70 -2.91 -7.13
C SER A 19 -18.78 -3.74 -6.24
N THR A 20 -18.99 -5.04 -6.17
CA THR A 20 -17.95 -5.99 -5.78
C THR A 20 -16.74 -5.66 -6.64
N VAL A 21 -15.73 -5.03 -6.05
CA VAL A 21 -14.45 -4.78 -6.70
C VAL A 21 -13.79 -6.15 -6.85
N GLY A 22 -14.14 -6.86 -7.92
CA GLY A 22 -13.43 -8.05 -8.33
C GLY A 22 -11.98 -7.65 -8.58
N SER A 23 -11.04 -8.41 -8.01
CA SER A 23 -9.60 -8.22 -8.17
C SER A 23 -9.23 -7.89 -9.62
N GLN A 24 -8.73 -6.68 -9.84
CA GLN A 24 -8.33 -6.16 -11.16
C GLN A 24 -6.85 -6.44 -11.45
N ALA A 25 -6.38 -7.66 -11.18
CA ALA A 25 -5.00 -8.02 -11.48
C ALA A 25 -4.72 -7.81 -12.98
N LEU A 26 -3.64 -7.07 -13.28
CA LEU A 26 -3.19 -6.81 -14.64
C LEU A 26 -2.66 -8.08 -15.29
N LYS A 27 -2.87 -8.22 -16.60
CA LYS A 27 -2.39 -9.37 -17.39
C LYS A 27 -1.45 -8.90 -18.49
N VAL A 28 -0.44 -9.71 -18.80
CA VAL A 28 0.44 -9.46 -19.95
C VAL A 28 -0.01 -10.31 -21.13
N ARG A 29 -0.12 -9.69 -22.31
CA ARG A 29 -0.34 -10.37 -23.59
C ARG A 29 0.60 -9.78 -24.63
N GLY A 30 1.59 -10.55 -25.08
CA GLY A 30 2.63 -10.06 -25.98
C GLY A 30 3.37 -8.88 -25.34
N ASN A 31 3.29 -7.70 -25.97
CA ASN A 31 3.89 -6.46 -25.47
C ASN A 31 2.91 -5.52 -24.75
N GLN A 32 1.70 -5.98 -24.43
CA GLN A 32 0.67 -5.16 -23.79
C GLN A 32 0.41 -5.61 -22.36
N ILE A 33 0.17 -4.64 -21.47
CA ILE A 33 -0.42 -4.82 -20.15
C ILE A 33 -1.91 -4.52 -20.29
N LEU A 34 -2.77 -5.45 -19.87
CA LEU A 34 -4.22 -5.37 -20.01
C LEU A 34 -4.88 -5.33 -18.63
N ASN A 35 -5.94 -4.54 -18.49
CA ASN A 35 -6.82 -4.60 -17.32
C ASN A 35 -7.73 -5.85 -17.37
N ALA A 36 -8.60 -5.99 -16.36
CA ALA A 36 -9.57 -7.07 -16.27
C ALA A 36 -10.53 -7.14 -17.48
N ASP A 37 -10.83 -6.00 -18.10
CA ASP A 37 -11.70 -5.88 -19.28
C ASP A 37 -10.95 -6.15 -20.60
N GLY A 38 -9.66 -6.49 -20.55
CA GLY A 38 -8.83 -6.74 -21.72
C GLY A 38 -8.39 -5.47 -22.47
N GLN A 39 -8.55 -4.30 -21.85
CA GLN A 39 -8.13 -3.02 -22.42
C GLN A 39 -6.65 -2.74 -22.09
N PRO A 40 -5.85 -2.23 -23.05
CA PRO A 40 -4.48 -1.83 -22.78
C PRO A 40 -4.38 -0.73 -21.72
N VAL A 41 -3.45 -0.88 -20.79
CA VAL A 41 -3.13 0.08 -19.72
C VAL A 41 -1.69 0.56 -19.89
N VAL A 42 -1.51 1.88 -19.83
CA VAL A 42 -0.18 2.49 -19.66
C VAL A 42 -0.03 2.88 -18.20
N LEU A 43 0.96 2.31 -17.53
CA LEU A 43 1.24 2.60 -16.13
C LEU A 43 2.08 3.87 -16.01
N ARG A 44 1.64 4.79 -15.14
CA ARG A 44 2.29 6.07 -14.84
C ARG A 44 2.25 6.27 -13.33
N GLY A 45 3.42 6.36 -12.72
CA GLY A 45 3.53 6.31 -11.27
C GLY A 45 4.93 6.58 -10.76
N PHE A 46 5.10 6.38 -9.46
CA PHE A 46 6.38 6.50 -8.76
C PHE A 46 6.58 5.35 -7.76
N GLY A 47 7.78 5.23 -7.22
CA GLY A 47 8.08 4.33 -6.12
C GLY A 47 7.88 5.02 -4.77
N LEU A 48 7.12 4.40 -3.87
CA LEU A 48 6.95 4.83 -2.48
C LEU A 48 8.18 4.42 -1.64
N GLY A 49 9.35 4.96 -2.01
CA GLY A 49 10.59 4.74 -1.26
C GLY A 49 10.54 5.38 0.13
N GLY A 50 11.32 4.85 1.07
CA GLY A 50 11.38 5.38 2.42
C GLY A 50 10.31 4.83 3.38
N TRP A 51 9.39 4.00 2.90
CA TRP A 51 8.28 3.45 3.68
C TRP A 51 8.62 2.09 4.32
N MET A 52 8.17 0.98 3.73
CA MET A 52 8.47 -0.40 4.16
C MET A 52 9.86 -0.90 3.73
N ASN A 53 10.62 -0.05 3.04
CA ASN A 53 12.06 -0.16 2.88
C ASN A 53 12.61 1.25 2.98
N MET A 54 13.22 1.57 4.12
CA MET A 54 13.65 2.93 4.43
C MET A 54 14.99 3.23 3.76
N GLU A 55 15.09 4.45 3.25
CA GLU A 55 16.30 4.97 2.63
C GLU A 55 16.70 6.27 3.32
N ASN A 56 17.97 6.36 3.69
CA ASN A 56 18.53 7.46 4.46
C ASN A 56 18.30 8.84 3.85
N PHE A 57 18.42 8.97 2.52
CA PHE A 57 18.25 10.23 1.82
C PHE A 57 16.76 10.65 1.66
N ILE A 58 15.82 9.73 1.85
CA ILE A 58 14.38 10.01 1.80
C ILE A 58 13.86 10.43 3.17
N THR A 59 14.28 9.72 4.21
CA THR A 59 13.73 9.88 5.58
C THR A 59 14.69 10.55 6.55
N GLY A 60 15.87 10.96 6.08
CA GLY A 60 16.75 11.91 6.77
C GLY A 60 17.50 11.32 7.96
N TYR A 61 18.17 10.18 7.79
CA TYR A 61 18.94 9.53 8.85
C TYR A 61 20.30 9.01 8.37
N PRO A 62 21.31 8.81 9.25
CA PRO A 62 22.60 8.27 8.84
C PRO A 62 22.60 6.74 8.75
N ALA A 63 23.50 6.17 7.94
CA ALA A 63 23.68 4.72 7.79
C ALA A 63 22.47 4.00 7.14
N ASN A 64 22.25 2.73 7.49
CA ASN A 64 21.20 1.86 6.95
C ASN A 64 20.00 1.76 7.91
N GLU A 65 18.88 1.23 7.43
CA GLU A 65 17.65 1.14 8.21
C GLU A 65 17.80 0.33 9.51
N GLN A 66 18.59 -0.76 9.50
CA GLN A 66 18.78 -1.58 10.70
C GLN A 66 19.47 -0.75 11.80
N ALA A 67 20.56 -0.07 11.46
CA ALA A 67 21.28 0.80 12.41
C ALA A 67 20.38 1.93 12.93
N GLN A 68 19.54 2.51 12.06
CA GLN A 68 18.57 3.54 12.45
C GLN A 68 17.52 2.99 13.44
N ARG A 69 16.96 1.82 13.15
CA ARG A 69 15.99 1.15 14.02
C ARG A 69 16.60 0.82 15.38
N ASP A 70 17.80 0.26 15.40
CA ASP A 70 18.52 -0.07 16.63
C ASP A 70 18.82 1.18 17.48
N ALA A 71 19.26 2.26 16.83
CA ALA A 71 19.52 3.53 17.49
C ALA A 71 18.24 4.14 18.10
N ILE A 72 17.14 4.18 17.35
CA ILE A 72 15.84 4.66 17.85
C ILE A 72 15.41 3.81 19.05
N ARG A 73 15.42 2.48 18.91
CA ARG A 73 15.03 1.54 19.97
C ARG A 73 15.85 1.74 21.25
N GLY A 74 17.16 1.92 21.11
CA GLY A 74 18.06 2.15 22.25
C GLY A 74 17.79 3.46 23.00
N VAL A 75 17.22 4.47 22.35
CA VAL A 75 16.92 5.78 22.96
C VAL A 75 15.52 5.81 23.59
N ILE A 76 14.51 5.31 22.88
CA ILE A 76 13.10 5.46 23.30
C ILE A 76 12.53 4.21 23.99
N GLY A 77 13.26 3.10 23.95
CA GLY A 77 12.82 1.82 24.50
C GLY A 77 11.78 1.10 23.62
N ASP A 78 11.48 -0.14 23.97
CA ASP A 78 10.71 -1.06 23.12
C ASP A 78 9.28 -0.63 22.87
N GLU A 79 8.57 -0.17 23.90
CA GLU A 79 7.16 0.21 23.78
C GLU A 79 6.97 1.40 22.83
N LEU A 80 7.78 2.45 23.01
CA LEU A 80 7.73 3.63 22.15
C LEU A 80 8.31 3.35 20.76
N TYR A 81 9.27 2.44 20.63
CA TYR A 81 9.78 1.99 19.33
C TYR A 81 8.69 1.34 18.48
N LEU A 82 7.94 0.41 19.08
CA LEU A 82 6.84 -0.27 18.38
C LEU A 82 5.74 0.73 18.00
N LEU A 83 5.36 1.62 18.92
CA LEU A 83 4.39 2.68 18.63
C LEU A 83 4.88 3.62 17.51
N PHE A 84 6.13 4.07 17.56
CA PHE A 84 6.70 4.97 16.58
C PHE A 84 6.65 4.38 15.17
N PHE A 85 7.14 3.14 14.99
CA PHE A 85 7.17 2.52 13.67
C PHE A 85 5.80 2.09 13.16
N ASP A 86 4.87 1.69 14.03
CA ASP A 86 3.48 1.45 13.62
C ASP A 86 2.84 2.73 13.08
N ARG A 87 3.01 3.86 13.77
CA ARG A 87 2.48 5.16 13.32
C ARG A 87 3.22 5.73 12.13
N PHE A 88 4.53 5.54 12.05
CA PHE A 88 5.31 5.91 10.87
C PHE A 88 4.75 5.21 9.63
N LEU A 89 4.60 3.88 9.67
CA LEU A 89 4.08 3.13 8.53
C LEU A 89 2.62 3.46 8.21
N GLU A 90 1.81 3.82 9.20
CA GLU A 90 0.42 4.26 9.01
C GLU A 90 0.34 5.62 8.30
N TYR A 91 1.10 6.62 8.76
CA TYR A 91 0.96 7.99 8.29
C TYR A 91 1.87 8.37 7.13
N PHE A 92 2.85 7.53 6.78
CA PHE A 92 3.74 7.79 5.64
C PHE A 92 2.98 7.79 4.30
N PHE A 93 1.93 6.98 4.20
CA PHE A 93 1.06 6.92 3.04
C PHE A 93 -0.36 6.61 3.50
N THR A 94 -1.31 7.43 3.10
CA THR A 94 -2.71 7.36 3.53
C THR A 94 -3.66 7.39 2.33
N ASP A 95 -4.95 7.20 2.60
CA ASP A 95 -6.01 7.36 1.58
C ASP A 95 -5.95 8.71 0.86
N ALA A 96 -5.57 9.78 1.57
CA ALA A 96 -5.43 11.11 0.99
C ALA A 96 -4.27 11.17 -0.02
N ASP A 97 -3.17 10.45 0.23
CA ASP A 97 -2.05 10.35 -0.70
C ASP A 97 -2.47 9.57 -1.95
N ALA A 98 -3.16 8.44 -1.80
CA ALA A 98 -3.70 7.67 -2.92
C ALA A 98 -4.68 8.51 -3.79
N ALA A 99 -5.56 9.28 -3.15
CA ALA A 99 -6.44 10.23 -3.83
C ALA A 99 -5.64 11.31 -4.57
N PHE A 100 -4.58 11.83 -3.95
CA PHE A 100 -3.71 12.83 -4.55
C PHE A 100 -2.97 12.27 -5.77
N VAL A 101 -2.40 11.06 -5.70
CA VAL A 101 -1.79 10.36 -6.84
C VAL A 101 -2.77 10.30 -8.01
N ARG A 102 -4.01 9.90 -7.76
CA ARG A 102 -5.05 9.86 -8.79
C ARG A 102 -5.35 11.25 -9.36
N SER A 103 -5.41 12.28 -8.52
CA SER A 103 -5.67 13.66 -8.94
C SER A 103 -4.59 14.21 -9.89
N LEU A 104 -3.36 13.71 -9.79
CA LEU A 104 -2.25 14.04 -10.70
C LEU A 104 -2.35 13.31 -12.06
N GLY A 105 -3.37 12.48 -12.25
CA GLY A 105 -3.50 11.65 -13.46
C GLY A 105 -2.58 10.42 -13.49
N LEU A 106 -1.95 10.09 -12.35
CA LEU A 106 -1.19 8.87 -12.18
C LEU A 106 -2.13 7.70 -11.86
N ASN A 107 -1.65 6.47 -12.10
CA ASN A 107 -2.42 5.25 -11.90
C ASN A 107 -1.60 4.11 -11.31
N LEU A 108 -0.38 4.37 -10.85
CA LEU A 108 0.50 3.36 -10.28
C LEU A 108 1.27 3.92 -9.08
N VAL A 109 1.40 3.11 -8.04
CA VAL A 109 2.42 3.23 -7.01
C VAL A 109 3.19 1.91 -6.93
N ARG A 110 4.53 1.97 -6.99
CA ARG A 110 5.39 0.81 -6.69
C ARG A 110 5.71 0.85 -5.21
N LEU A 111 5.57 -0.29 -4.51
CA LEU A 111 5.76 -0.43 -3.07
C LEU A 111 7.02 -1.28 -2.81
N PRO A 112 8.19 -0.65 -2.60
CA PRO A 112 9.39 -1.34 -2.12
C PRO A 112 9.16 -1.85 -0.70
N ILE A 113 9.26 -3.17 -0.52
CA ILE A 113 9.06 -3.83 0.77
C ILE A 113 10.32 -4.60 1.17
N ASN A 114 10.65 -4.55 2.46
CA ASN A 114 11.75 -5.31 3.04
C ASN A 114 11.24 -6.61 3.66
N TYR A 115 11.92 -7.74 3.42
CA TYR A 115 11.52 -9.04 3.96
C TYR A 115 11.39 -9.07 5.50
N ARG A 116 12.12 -8.19 6.22
CA ARG A 116 12.12 -8.13 7.69
C ARG A 116 10.74 -7.91 8.31
N HIS A 117 9.82 -7.34 7.54
CA HIS A 117 8.44 -7.14 7.97
C HIS A 117 7.66 -8.46 8.04
N PHE A 118 8.03 -9.44 7.21
CA PHE A 118 7.26 -10.66 6.98
C PHE A 118 7.91 -11.91 7.57
N GLU A 119 9.21 -11.91 7.84
CA GLU A 119 9.93 -13.10 8.30
C GLU A 119 10.99 -12.73 9.35
N ASP A 120 11.39 -13.68 10.18
CA ASP A 120 12.50 -13.54 11.14
C ASP A 120 13.67 -14.43 10.70
N ASP A 121 14.89 -13.90 10.74
CA ASP A 121 16.10 -14.65 10.39
C ASP A 121 16.30 -15.91 11.23
N MET A 122 15.81 -15.92 12.47
CA MET A 122 15.90 -17.05 13.38
C MET A 122 14.76 -18.06 13.22
N ARG A 123 13.71 -17.71 12.45
CA ARG A 123 12.55 -18.57 12.18
C ARG A 123 12.19 -18.49 10.69
N PRO A 124 13.06 -19.03 9.81
CA PRO A 124 12.83 -18.94 8.38
C PRO A 124 11.57 -19.73 7.97
N PHE A 125 10.90 -19.26 6.92
CA PHE A 125 9.62 -19.79 6.41
C PHE A 125 8.42 -19.66 7.35
N GLU A 126 8.55 -18.93 8.46
CA GLU A 126 7.44 -18.59 9.34
C GLU A 126 7.03 -17.14 9.13
N LEU A 127 5.87 -16.93 8.50
CA LEU A 127 5.38 -15.60 8.17
C LEU A 127 4.78 -14.86 9.38
N LYS A 128 5.12 -13.58 9.49
CA LYS A 128 4.58 -12.59 10.42
C LYS A 128 3.31 -11.99 9.85
N GLU A 129 2.15 -12.47 10.30
CA GLU A 129 0.85 -11.96 9.85
C GLU A 129 0.70 -10.45 10.07
N GLU A 130 1.27 -9.92 11.15
CA GLU A 130 1.27 -8.48 11.44
C GLU A 130 2.03 -7.64 10.40
N GLY A 131 2.98 -8.25 9.68
CA GLY A 131 3.75 -7.60 8.62
C GLY A 131 2.90 -7.12 7.44
N PHE A 132 1.76 -7.76 7.22
CA PHE A 132 0.84 -7.44 6.12
C PHE A 132 -0.10 -6.28 6.43
N LYS A 133 -0.32 -5.94 7.71
CA LYS A 133 -1.28 -4.90 8.14
C LYS A 133 -1.19 -3.60 7.32
N HIS A 134 0.00 -3.00 7.24
CA HIS A 134 0.20 -1.72 6.56
C HIS A 134 0.27 -1.86 5.05
N LEU A 135 0.75 -3.01 4.56
CA LEU A 135 0.79 -3.32 3.14
C LEU A 135 -0.62 -3.43 2.57
N ASP A 136 -1.48 -4.23 3.20
CA ASP A 136 -2.87 -4.43 2.81
C ASP A 136 -3.64 -3.11 2.83
N ARG A 137 -3.46 -2.30 3.89
CA ARG A 137 -4.04 -0.96 3.99
C ARG A 137 -3.67 -0.08 2.80
N ALA A 138 -2.39 -0.01 2.43
CA ALA A 138 -1.94 0.81 1.31
C ALA A 138 -2.45 0.30 -0.04
N ILE A 139 -2.55 -1.03 -0.21
CA ILE A 139 -3.16 -1.66 -1.39
C ILE A 139 -4.64 -1.27 -1.48
N ASP A 140 -5.38 -1.34 -0.37
CA ASP A 140 -6.80 -0.98 -0.30
C ASP A 140 -7.04 0.53 -0.56
N GLU A 141 -6.18 1.39 -0.03
CA GLU A 141 -6.14 2.82 -0.35
C GLU A 141 -5.93 3.05 -1.85
N CYS A 142 -4.90 2.44 -2.43
CA CYS A 142 -4.67 2.54 -3.88
C CYS A 142 -5.89 2.05 -4.68
N ALA A 143 -6.44 0.89 -4.33
CA ALA A 143 -7.56 0.27 -5.02
C ALA A 143 -8.83 1.16 -4.99
N ARG A 144 -9.13 1.81 -3.87
CA ARG A 144 -10.27 2.74 -3.73
C ARG A 144 -10.21 3.91 -4.73
N HIS A 145 -9.00 4.32 -5.12
CA HIS A 145 -8.77 5.44 -6.04
C HIS A 145 -8.44 5.00 -7.47
N GLY A 146 -8.55 3.70 -7.77
CA GLY A 146 -8.22 3.15 -9.10
C GLY A 146 -6.73 3.25 -9.43
N VAL A 147 -5.88 3.22 -8.41
CA VAL A 147 -4.42 3.20 -8.50
C VAL A 147 -3.94 1.77 -8.33
N TYR A 148 -3.11 1.29 -9.26
CA TYR A 148 -2.48 -0.01 -9.17
C TYR A 148 -1.32 0.02 -8.18
N ALA A 149 -1.06 -1.10 -7.52
CA ALA A 149 0.13 -1.31 -6.70
C ALA A 149 1.03 -2.38 -7.33
N ILE A 150 2.33 -2.10 -7.45
CA ILE A 150 3.35 -3.13 -7.73
C ILE A 150 4.04 -3.47 -6.42
N LEU A 151 3.92 -4.73 -6.01
CA LEU A 151 4.65 -5.26 -4.86
C LEU A 151 6.07 -5.61 -5.29
N ASP A 152 7.04 -5.01 -4.62
CA ASP A 152 8.44 -5.10 -4.99
C ASP A 152 9.26 -5.52 -3.77
N LEU A 153 9.61 -6.80 -3.68
CA LEU A 153 10.48 -7.32 -2.65
C LEU A 153 11.88 -6.75 -2.85
N HIS A 154 12.14 -5.62 -2.20
CA HIS A 154 13.24 -4.72 -2.49
C HIS A 154 14.50 -5.03 -1.68
N ALA A 155 14.36 -5.85 -0.65
CA ALA A 155 15.45 -6.32 0.19
C ALA A 155 15.12 -7.73 0.65
N PHE A 156 16.09 -8.63 0.50
CA PHE A 156 15.94 -10.04 0.84
C PHE A 156 16.99 -10.47 1.86
N ALA A 157 16.74 -11.58 2.56
CA ALA A 157 17.66 -12.14 3.52
C ALA A 157 19.05 -12.35 2.89
N GLY A 158 20.09 -11.83 3.55
CA GLY A 158 21.48 -11.95 3.09
C GLY A 158 21.96 -10.87 2.10
N TYR A 159 21.17 -9.83 1.84
CA TYR A 159 21.49 -8.72 0.93
C TYR A 159 21.65 -9.16 -0.53
N GLN A 160 20.74 -8.76 -1.40
CA GLN A 160 20.83 -9.11 -2.82
C GLN A 160 21.76 -8.17 -3.62
N ASN A 161 22.28 -7.11 -3.02
CA ASN A 161 23.28 -6.21 -3.60
C ASN A 161 24.12 -5.50 -2.51
N GLN A 162 25.02 -4.60 -2.91
CA GLN A 162 25.98 -3.92 -2.03
C GLN A 162 25.50 -2.56 -1.50
N HIS A 163 24.26 -2.18 -1.78
CA HIS A 163 23.70 -0.88 -1.40
C HIS A 163 22.96 -0.95 -0.07
N TRP A 164 22.84 0.20 0.61
CA TRP A 164 22.25 0.31 1.94
C TRP A 164 20.74 0.04 2.01
N HIS A 165 20.07 -0.02 0.86
CA HIS A 165 18.62 -0.22 0.72
C HIS A 165 18.25 -1.68 0.44
N SER A 166 19.17 -2.61 0.69
CA SER A 166 19.04 -4.04 0.42
C SER A 166 19.48 -4.86 1.62
#